data_AF-A0A934K888-F1
#
_entry.id   AF-A0A934K888-F1
#
_cell.length_a   1.000
_cell.length_b   1.000
_cell.length_c   1.000
_cell.angle_alpha   90.00
_cell.angle_beta   90.00
_cell.angle_gamma   90.00
#
_symmetry.space_group_name_H-M   'P 1'
#
loop_
_entity.id
_entity.type
_entity.pdbx_description
1 polymer ?
#
loop_
_entity_poly.entity_id
_entity_poly.type
_entity_poly.pdbx_seq_one_letter_code
_entity_poly.pdbx_strand_id
1 'polypeptide(L)'
;RLPPRNREVRRVARRAFQNYGCMLADFALIASLKPEELQSHVSVHGLRHLDALRTADLGGILAVPHMASWDMGASVAGVLGYNLAAVVDRFPGSLNEAVIEKRRGFDLTVLPLGAMAARDSGRPARRWPRSSCM
;
A
#
# COMPACT_ATOMS: atom_id res chain seq x y z
N ARG A 1 30.05 9.18 9.96
CA ARG A 1 29.12 8.05 10.26
C ARG A 1 29.35 7.60 11.70
N LEU A 2 28.29 7.32 12.46
CA LEU A 2 28.42 6.80 13.84
C LEU A 2 28.79 5.30 13.82
N PRO A 3 29.60 4.79 14.77
CA PRO A 3 29.97 3.38 14.82
C PRO A 3 28.78 2.50 15.31
N PRO A 4 28.72 1.20 14.94
CA PRO A 4 27.63 0.30 15.35
C PRO A 4 27.39 0.20 16.86
N ARG A 5 28.46 0.33 17.65
CA ARG A 5 28.39 0.31 19.12
C ARG A 5 27.91 1.63 19.71
N ASN A 6 27.68 2.69 18.94
CA ASN A 6 27.14 3.94 19.45
C ASN A 6 25.73 3.74 20.03
N ARG A 7 25.44 4.35 21.17
CA ARG A 7 24.15 4.20 21.87
C ARG A 7 22.96 4.60 21.02
N GLU A 8 23.07 5.68 20.25
CA GLU A 8 21.99 6.16 19.37
C GLU A 8 21.77 5.20 18.20
N VAL A 9 22.84 4.66 17.62
CA VAL A 9 22.73 3.63 16.55
C VAL A 9 21.98 2.41 17.06
N ARG A 10 22.34 1.89 18.25
CA ARG A 10 21.63 0.74 18.86
C ARG A 10 20.17 1.06 19.16
N ARG A 11 19.89 2.26 19.67
CA ARG A 11 18.53 2.71 20.00
C ARG A 11 17.65 2.78 18.75
N VAL A 12 18.14 3.41 17.68
CA VAL A 12 17.40 3.52 16.41
C VAL A 12 17.24 2.16 15.75
N ALA A 13 18.28 1.33 15.71
CA ALA A 13 18.19 -0.02 15.15
C ALA A 13 17.13 -0.86 15.88
N ARG A 14 17.13 -0.85 17.22
CA ARG A 14 16.11 -1.56 18.01
C ARG A 14 14.70 -1.08 17.69
N ARG A 15 14.47 0.24 17.60
CA ARG A 15 13.16 0.80 17.23
C ARG A 15 12.75 0.45 15.80
N ALA A 16 13.70 0.42 14.87
CA ALA A 16 13.43 0.01 13.49
C ALA A 16 12.96 -1.46 13.42
N PHE A 17 13.61 -2.37 14.15
CA PHE A 17 13.16 -3.76 14.26
C PHE A 17 11.79 -3.91 14.92
N GLN A 18 11.50 -3.11 15.96
CA GLN A 18 10.18 -3.07 16.57
C GLN A 18 9.10 -2.62 15.57
N ASN A 19 9.37 -1.53 14.84
CA ASN A 19 8.45 -1.02 13.82
C ASN A 19 8.24 -2.01 12.68
N TYR A 20 9.28 -2.76 12.29
CA TYR A 20 9.16 -3.84 11.32
C TYR A 20 8.23 -4.96 11.83
N GLY A 21 8.36 -5.35 13.10
CA GLY A 21 7.43 -6.29 13.74
C GLY A 21 5.98 -5.77 13.76
N CYS A 22 5.78 -4.50 14.10
CA CYS A 22 4.46 -3.86 14.05
C CYS A 22 3.87 -3.89 12.63
N MET A 23 4.65 -3.52 11.61
CA MET A 23 4.22 -3.57 10.22
C MET A 23 3.79 -4.99 9.78
N LEU A 24 4.51 -6.02 10.21
CA LEU A 24 4.11 -7.41 9.93
C LEU A 24 2.82 -7.79 10.66
N ALA A 25 2.63 -7.34 11.90
CA ALA A 25 1.40 -7.55 12.65
C ALA A 25 0.22 -6.82 11.99
N ASP A 26 0.41 -5.58 11.56
CA ASP A 26 -0.59 -4.81 10.81
C ASP A 26 -0.99 -5.59 9.56
N PHE A 27 -0.02 -6.03 8.74
CA PHE A 27 -0.30 -6.86 7.58
C PHE A 27 -1.06 -8.13 7.95
N ALA A 28 -0.70 -8.81 9.04
CA ALA A 28 -1.38 -10.02 9.49
C ALA A 28 -2.85 -9.76 9.88
N LEU A 29 -3.12 -8.68 10.59
CA LEU A 29 -4.39 -8.41 11.29
C LEU A 29 -5.33 -7.47 10.55
N ILE A 30 -4.87 -6.71 9.57
CA ILE A 30 -5.69 -5.72 8.87
C ILE A 30 -6.94 -6.31 8.22
N ALA A 31 -6.90 -7.59 7.83
CA ALA A 31 -8.04 -8.32 7.25
C ALA A 31 -9.15 -8.65 8.24
N SER A 32 -8.86 -8.60 9.55
CA SER A 32 -9.87 -8.84 10.59
C SER A 32 -10.56 -7.57 11.07
N LEU A 33 -10.14 -6.39 10.61
CA LEU A 33 -10.69 -5.10 11.02
C LEU A 33 -11.87 -4.71 10.13
N LYS A 34 -12.93 -4.17 10.74
CA LYS A 34 -14.02 -3.52 10.03
C LYS A 34 -13.59 -2.14 9.50
N PRO A 35 -14.25 -1.60 8.46
CA PRO A 35 -13.92 -0.28 7.91
C PRO A 35 -13.92 0.86 8.94
N GLU A 36 -14.83 0.83 9.93
CA GLU A 36 -14.92 1.85 10.96
C GLU A 36 -13.77 1.74 11.97
N GLU A 37 -13.39 0.51 12.34
CA GLU A 37 -12.24 0.24 13.21
C GLU A 37 -10.96 0.73 12.52
N LEU A 38 -10.81 0.43 11.24
CA LEU A 38 -9.69 0.87 10.41
C LEU A 38 -9.48 2.38 10.47
N GLN A 39 -10.57 3.14 10.27
CA GLN A 39 -10.55 4.60 10.30
C GLN A 39 -10.23 5.14 11.70
N SER A 40 -10.69 4.47 12.75
CA SER A 40 -10.43 4.88 14.14
C SER A 40 -8.95 4.76 14.55
N HIS A 41 -8.19 3.88 13.88
CA HIS A 41 -6.78 3.65 14.18
C HIS A 41 -5.83 4.68 13.55
N VAL A 42 -6.32 5.54 12.66
CA VAL A 42 -5.47 6.43 11.85
C VAL A 42 -5.94 7.87 11.87
N SER A 43 -5.00 8.79 11.63
CA SER A 43 -5.29 10.18 11.30
C SER A 43 -4.69 10.48 9.94
N VAL A 44 -5.52 10.94 9.01
CA VAL A 44 -5.11 11.16 7.62
C VAL A 44 -4.84 12.63 7.38
N HIS A 45 -3.63 12.95 6.92
CA HIS A 45 -3.22 14.30 6.57
C HIS A 45 -2.97 14.41 5.06
N GLY A 46 -3.38 15.54 4.47
CA GLY A 46 -3.14 15.81 3.05
C GLY A 46 -4.14 15.17 2.08
N LEU A 47 -5.28 14.66 2.57
CA LEU A 47 -6.32 14.00 1.77
C LEU A 47 -6.81 14.83 0.57
N ARG A 48 -6.85 16.16 0.74
CA ARG A 48 -7.15 17.14 -0.31
C ARG A 48 -6.36 16.95 -1.61
N HIS A 49 -5.15 16.40 -1.55
CA HIS A 49 -4.34 16.14 -2.74
C HIS A 49 -4.91 14.99 -3.58
N LEU A 50 -5.44 13.96 -2.93
CA LEU A 50 -6.14 12.86 -3.60
C LEU A 50 -7.51 13.32 -4.10
N ASP A 51 -8.22 14.13 -3.32
CA ASP A 51 -9.50 14.71 -3.74
C ASP A 51 -9.37 15.59 -4.98
N ALA A 52 -8.33 16.43 -5.05
CA ALA A 52 -8.09 17.28 -6.22
C ALA A 52 -7.91 16.45 -7.50
N LEU A 53 -7.19 15.33 -7.43
CA LEU A 53 -7.04 14.41 -8.56
C LEU A 53 -8.37 13.77 -8.97
N ARG A 54 -9.14 13.30 -7.98
CA ARG A 54 -10.47 12.70 -8.20
C ARG A 54 -11.45 13.70 -8.83
N THR A 55 -11.53 14.92 -8.32
CA THR A 55 -12.42 15.97 -8.84
C THR A 55 -12.05 16.38 -10.27
N ALA A 56 -10.76 16.35 -10.61
CA ALA A 56 -10.29 16.64 -11.96
C ALA A 56 -10.42 15.46 -12.94
N ASP A 57 -10.95 14.31 -12.52
CA ASP A 57 -10.94 13.03 -13.27
C ASP A 57 -9.54 12.64 -13.76
N LEU A 58 -8.52 12.96 -12.96
CA LEU A 58 -7.11 12.65 -13.24
C LEU A 58 -6.64 11.46 -12.40
N GLY A 59 -5.81 10.62 -13.01
CA GLY A 59 -5.00 9.65 -12.28
C GLY A 59 -3.81 10.31 -11.60
N GLY A 60 -3.23 9.65 -10.61
CA GLY A 60 -2.02 10.11 -9.92
C GLY A 60 -1.08 8.97 -9.57
N ILE A 61 0.18 9.32 -9.30
CA ILE A 61 1.19 8.38 -8.81
C ILE A 61 1.47 8.71 -7.35
N LEU A 62 1.21 7.74 -6.46
CA LEU A 62 1.59 7.83 -5.06
C LEU A 62 2.93 7.12 -4.86
N ALA A 63 4.00 7.88 -4.67
CA ALA A 63 5.31 7.34 -4.33
C ALA A 63 5.41 7.12 -2.82
N VAL A 64 5.35 5.86 -2.39
CA VAL A 64 5.43 5.47 -0.98
C VAL A 64 6.81 4.90 -0.64
N PRO A 65 7.47 5.37 0.43
CA PRO A 65 8.68 4.73 0.94
C PRO A 65 8.35 3.39 1.62
N HIS A 66 9.33 2.48 1.65
CA HIS A 66 9.26 1.23 2.45
C HIS A 66 9.46 1.53 3.93
N MET A 67 8.53 2.26 4.53
CA MET A 67 8.52 2.61 5.94
C MET A 67 7.11 2.49 6.51
N ALA A 68 7.03 2.15 7.79
CA ALA A 68 5.77 1.90 8.48
C ALA A 68 4.91 0.87 7.72
N SER A 69 3.59 0.87 7.94
CA SER A 69 2.66 -0.02 7.26
C SER A 69 2.05 0.63 6.02
N TRP A 70 2.60 0.32 4.85
CA TRP A 70 2.04 0.77 3.57
C TRP A 70 0.73 0.05 3.24
N ASP A 71 0.56 -1.21 3.67
CA ASP A 71 -0.70 -1.95 3.51
C ASP A 71 -1.81 -1.27 4.33
N MET A 72 -1.51 -0.75 5.53
CA MET A 72 -2.43 0.07 6.31
C MET A 72 -2.87 1.34 5.57
N GLY A 73 -1.92 2.08 5.02
CA GLY A 73 -2.22 3.28 4.22
C GLY A 73 -3.10 2.96 3.01
N ALA A 74 -2.83 1.85 2.32
CA ALA A 74 -3.61 1.41 1.17
C ALA A 74 -5.05 1.02 1.55
N SER A 75 -5.24 0.23 2.61
CA SER A 75 -6.58 -0.18 3.06
C SER A 75 -7.41 1.00 3.53
N VAL A 76 -6.82 1.97 4.25
CA VAL A 76 -7.53 3.20 4.65
C VAL A 76 -7.97 4.00 3.42
N ALA A 77 -7.10 4.14 2.42
CA ALA A 77 -7.47 4.82 1.18
C ALA A 77 -8.61 4.10 0.45
N GLY A 78 -8.60 2.75 0.42
CA GLY A 78 -9.70 1.95 -0.12
C GLY A 78 -11.02 2.21 0.61
N VAL A 79 -11.02 2.19 1.95
CA VAL A 79 -12.19 2.50 2.78
C VAL A 79 -12.70 3.93 2.56
N LEU A 80 -11.81 4.90 2.29
CA LEU A 80 -12.18 6.28 1.94
C LEU A 80 -12.66 6.44 0.49
N GLY A 81 -12.73 5.35 -0.29
CA GLY A 81 -13.25 5.32 -1.64
C GLY A 81 -12.24 5.69 -2.73
N TYR A 82 -10.93 5.62 -2.44
CA TYR A 82 -9.90 5.79 -3.47
C TYR A 82 -9.50 4.45 -4.08
N ASN A 83 -9.56 4.38 -5.41
CA ASN A 83 -9.08 3.22 -6.16
C ASN A 83 -7.56 3.26 -6.27
N LEU A 84 -6.88 2.33 -5.61
CA LEU A 84 -5.42 2.22 -5.66
C LEU A 84 -4.97 1.00 -6.47
N ALA A 85 -3.85 1.17 -7.16
CA ALA A 85 -3.13 0.08 -7.80
C ALA A 85 -1.69 0.06 -7.30
N ALA A 86 -1.23 -1.10 -6.83
CA ALA A 86 0.14 -1.30 -6.38
C ALA A 86 0.89 -2.22 -7.35
N VAL A 87 2.12 -1.82 -7.68
CA VAL A 87 3.03 -2.67 -8.43
C VAL A 87 3.74 -3.58 -7.45
N VAL A 88 3.64 -4.89 -7.65
CA VAL A 88 4.25 -5.88 -6.76
C VAL A 88 5.18 -6.79 -7.54
N ASP A 89 6.34 -7.07 -6.95
CA ASP A 89 7.16 -8.17 -7.39
C ASP A 89 6.62 -9.50 -6.84
N ARG A 90 7.01 -10.61 -7.47
CA ARG A 90 6.61 -11.95 -7.02
C ARG A 90 7.25 -12.23 -5.67
N PHE A 91 6.43 -12.54 -4.67
CA PHE A 91 6.94 -12.97 -3.39
C PHE A 91 7.54 -14.38 -3.51
N PRO A 92 8.67 -14.69 -2.85
CA PRO A 92 9.27 -16.02 -2.94
C PRO A 92 8.39 -17.11 -2.32
N GLY A 93 8.36 -18.29 -2.96
CA GLY A 93 7.76 -19.50 -2.40
C GLY A 93 6.23 -19.51 -2.39
N SER A 94 5.66 -20.33 -1.50
CA SER A 94 4.22 -20.62 -1.43
C SER A 94 3.36 -19.50 -0.82
N LEU A 95 3.97 -18.41 -0.36
CA LEU A 95 3.26 -17.31 0.29
C LEU A 95 2.79 -16.23 -0.68
N ASN A 96 3.22 -16.26 -1.95
CA ASN A 96 2.89 -15.24 -2.94
C ASN A 96 1.39 -15.06 -3.12
N GLU A 97 0.66 -16.16 -3.28
CA GLU A 97 -0.78 -16.15 -3.50
C GLU A 97 -1.50 -15.59 -2.27
N ALA A 98 -1.11 -15.99 -1.06
CA ALA A 98 -1.67 -15.49 0.19
C ALA A 98 -1.46 -13.98 0.38
N VAL A 99 -0.28 -13.46 -0.01
CA VAL A 99 0.01 -12.02 0.06
C VAL A 99 -0.84 -11.23 -0.95
N ILE A 100 -0.98 -11.75 -2.17
CA ILE A 100 -1.80 -11.11 -3.21
C ILE A 100 -3.28 -11.13 -2.83
N GLU A 101 -3.79 -12.27 -2.36
CA GLU A 101 -5.18 -12.43 -1.95
C GLU A 101 -5.54 -11.46 -0.83
N LYS A 102 -4.68 -11.37 0.19
CA LYS A 102 -4.87 -10.41 1.27
C LYS A 102 -4.96 -8.98 0.77
N ARG A 103 -4.08 -8.55 -0.14
CA ARG A 103 -4.12 -7.19 -0.72
C ARG A 103 -5.39 -6.93 -1.52
N ARG A 104 -5.87 -7.91 -2.29
CA ARG A 104 -7.13 -7.81 -3.02
C ARG A 104 -8.34 -7.69 -2.09
N GLY A 105 -8.28 -8.27 -0.89
CA GLY A 105 -9.33 -8.15 0.12
C GLY A 105 -9.58 -6.72 0.63
N PHE A 106 -8.70 -5.76 0.32
CA PHE A 106 -8.86 -4.34 0.66
C PHE A 106 -9.05 -3.45 -0.57
N ASP A 107 -9.57 -4.02 -1.66
CA ASP A 107 -9.76 -3.34 -2.94
C ASP A 107 -8.48 -2.78 -3.58
N LEU A 108 -7.31 -3.27 -3.15
CA LEU A 108 -6.04 -2.92 -3.80
C LEU A 108 -5.90 -3.71 -5.10
N THR A 109 -5.84 -3.00 -6.22
CA THR A 109 -5.50 -3.63 -7.50
C THR A 109 -4.02 -3.98 -7.51
N VAL A 110 -3.72 -5.27 -7.64
CA VAL A 110 -2.34 -5.78 -7.63
C VAL A 110 -1.84 -5.98 -9.06
N LEU A 111 -0.84 -5.19 -9.46
CA LEU A 111 -0.20 -5.24 -10.78
C LEU A 111 1.18 -5.90 -10.67
N PRO A 112 1.43 -7.05 -11.32
CA PRO A 112 2.75 -7.67 -11.26
C PRO A 112 3.78 -6.83 -12.02
N LEU A 113 5.00 -6.72 -11.48
CA LEU A 113 6.11 -5.92 -12.02
C LEU A 113 6.36 -6.19 -13.52
N GLY A 114 6.22 -7.44 -13.97
CA GLY A 114 6.37 -7.84 -15.38
C GLY A 114 5.22 -7.45 -16.32
N ALA A 115 4.02 -7.18 -15.81
CA ALA A 115 2.88 -6.77 -16.66
C ALA A 115 2.99 -5.32 -17.16
N MET A 116 3.88 -4.52 -16.57
CA MET A 116 4.17 -3.17 -17.07
C MET A 116 5.26 -3.16 -18.13
N ALA A 117 6.25 -4.06 -18.03
CA ALA A 117 7.27 -4.24 -19.07
C ALA A 117 6.67 -4.71 -20.41
N ALA A 118 5.57 -5.48 -20.37
CA ALA A 118 4.85 -5.91 -21.57
C ALA A 118 3.97 -4.80 -22.22
N ARG A 119 3.86 -3.62 -21.61
CA ARG A 119 3.07 -2.49 -22.15
C ARG A 119 3.86 -1.52 -23.01
N ASP A 120 5.15 -1.76 -23.24
CA ASP A 120 6.00 -0.97 -24.16
C ASP A 120 5.88 -1.43 -25.63
N SER A 121 4.74 -2.01 -26.01
CA SER A 121 4.43 -2.44 -27.38
C SER A 121 3.08 -1.89 -27.82
N GLY A 122 3.02 -0.56 -28.02
CA GLY A 122 2.13 0.06 -29.01
C GLY A 122 0.61 -0.08 -28.84
N ARG A 123 0.04 -0.05 -27.62
CA ARG A 123 -1.41 0.08 -27.45
C ARG A 123 -1.79 1.27 -26.56
N PRO A 124 -2.72 2.15 -26.99
CA PRO A 124 -3.16 3.28 -26.18
C PRO A 124 -3.78 2.78 -24.87
N ALA A 125 -3.53 3.52 -23.80
CA ALA A 125 -4.01 3.25 -22.44
C ALA A 125 -5.49 2.89 -22.47
N ARG A 126 -5.81 1.60 -22.27
CA ARG A 126 -7.20 1.19 -22.07
C ARG A 126 -7.68 1.86 -20.79
N ARG A 127 -8.83 2.53 -20.90
CA ARG A 127 -9.62 3.01 -19.76
C ARG A 127 -9.57 1.96 -18.65
N TRP A 128 -9.16 2.39 -17.46
CA TRP A 128 -9.26 1.59 -16.25
C TRP A 128 -10.69 1.04 -16.13
N PRO A 129 -10.88 -0.22 -15.73
CA PRO A 129 -12.21 -0.73 -15.47
C PRO A 129 -12.83 0.20 -14.42
N ARG A 130 -13.91 0.89 -14.79
CA ARG A 130 -14.76 1.55 -13.81
C ARG A 130 -15.37 0.41 -13.01
N SER A 131 -14.89 0.19 -11.78
CA SER A 131 -15.67 -0.57 -10.81
C SER A 131 -16.98 0.21 -10.65
N SER A 132 -18.07 -0.39 -11.12
CA SER A 132 -19.40 0.17 -10.95
C SER A 132 -19.67 0.26 -9.45
N CYS A 133 -19.71 1.48 -8.90
CA CYS A 133 -20.47 1.71 -7.69
C CYS A 133 -21.92 1.31 -7.99
N MET A 134 -22.42 0.32 -7.26
CA MET A 134 -23.85 0.20 -6.96
C MET A 134 -24.12 0.90 -5.64
#